data_AF-X0JVD3-F1
#
_entry.id   AF-X0JVD3-F1
#
_cell.length_a   1.000
_cell.length_b   1.000
_cell.length_c   1.000
_cell.angle_alpha   90.00
_cell.angle_beta   90.00
_cell.angle_gamma   90.00
#
_symmetry.space_group_name_H-M   'P 1'
#
loop_
_entity.id
_entity.type
_entity.pdbx_description
1 polymer ?
#
loop_
_entity_poly.entity_id
_entity_poly.type
_entity_poly.pdbx_seq_one_letter_code
_entity_poly.pdbx_strand_id
1 'polypeptide(L)'
;MNESLRTTPSASTRRVGYTRQKRGCLTCRQRKKKCDQLYPICSHCLRLNLVCKREPPRSVLPSPGAATGGSEVTETRAVRTPSIDQQIKEVTQLCQPLGLSLEPGDANSKNLVGSRRVMLRYYTVTLAFLLTTNLENNCFLSVILPMAFECPALMYAVSAWASSHLALRDEKFRADSLRHRGHALAQLQKSMKQSELSTEMCLAVTMVLCSMESISEATDAWYPHLTGAAAALAWQSEGSLAVVDPKQAVQATFEGRWLLRNFAYHDIMMSVSMDCRPLVRGFYWASEDDTLADPYFGFASRILYLISETSILNADFAEAKLGSQTRGYSFAERSQKIESELQSWVCPSGHDDSPLALLGEAYRNAALIHLYRTLARYINSYSDILKAKLKACVESICKLSRQVSEGCLVECTLLFPLFMAGGEAHETSEIEIIREKLGEMIKWRKFRNVEACLDVLDEVWRRRMDGSRREDQDKVDWLDVVKQRGWKLSIS
;
A
#
# COMPACT_ATOMS: atom_id res chain seq x y z
N MET A 1 74.11 -27.99 9.41
CA MET A 1 73.42 -29.08 10.13
C MET A 1 72.63 -28.40 11.24
N ASN A 2 71.30 -28.23 11.14
CA ASN A 2 70.25 -29.25 11.37
C ASN A 2 70.52 -30.00 12.69
N GLU A 3 69.66 -30.00 13.72
CA GLU A 3 68.25 -30.45 13.74
C GLU A 3 67.63 -30.11 15.13
N SER A 4 66.49 -29.42 15.17
CA SER A 4 65.15 -29.97 15.47
C SER A 4 64.90 -30.47 16.92
N LEU A 5 64.45 -29.57 17.80
CA LEU A 5 63.77 -29.94 19.05
C LEU A 5 62.28 -30.21 18.76
N ARG A 6 61.93 -31.50 18.87
CA ARG A 6 60.59 -32.07 18.64
C ARG A 6 59.58 -31.57 19.67
N THR A 7 58.55 -30.87 19.20
CA THR A 7 57.28 -30.69 19.92
C THR A 7 56.40 -31.92 19.73
N THR A 8 55.95 -32.52 20.83
CA THR A 8 54.96 -33.60 20.86
C THR A 8 53.58 -33.10 20.39
N PRO A 9 52.86 -33.81 19.50
CA PRO A 9 51.56 -33.37 19.02
C PRO A 9 50.47 -33.61 20.08
N SER A 10 49.81 -32.53 20.49
CA SER A 10 48.53 -32.58 21.21
C SER A 10 47.48 -33.24 20.32
N ALA A 11 46.90 -34.34 20.82
CA ALA A 11 45.88 -35.12 20.14
C ALA A 11 44.66 -34.26 19.75
N SER A 12 44.49 -34.06 18.44
CA SER A 12 43.24 -33.57 17.86
C SER A 12 42.15 -34.61 18.08
N THR A 13 41.22 -34.33 18.99
CA THR A 13 39.95 -35.06 19.10
C THR A 13 39.17 -34.89 17.80
N ARG A 14 39.22 -35.92 16.94
CA ARG A 14 38.39 -36.00 15.74
C ARG A 14 36.93 -35.91 16.17
N ARG A 15 36.25 -34.84 15.77
CA ARG A 15 34.79 -34.70 15.93
C ARG A 15 34.11 -35.82 15.13
N VAL A 16 33.51 -36.74 15.86
CA VAL A 16 32.63 -37.79 15.31
C VAL A 16 31.53 -37.13 14.47
N GLY A 17 31.44 -37.49 13.20
CA GLY A 17 30.42 -37.00 12.28
C GLY A 17 29.03 -37.40 12.75
N TYR A 18 28.10 -36.44 12.80
CA TYR A 18 26.73 -36.69 13.23
C TYR A 18 25.91 -37.33 12.11
N THR A 19 25.26 -38.46 12.41
CA THR A 19 24.38 -39.19 11.50
C THR A 19 23.19 -38.32 11.07
N ARG A 20 22.89 -38.28 9.76
CA ARG A 20 21.82 -37.45 9.18
C ARG A 20 20.45 -37.81 9.78
N GLN A 21 19.93 -36.96 10.67
CA GLN A 21 18.54 -37.07 11.12
C GLN A 21 17.61 -36.53 10.03
N LYS A 22 16.73 -37.38 9.50
CA LYS A 22 15.77 -37.06 8.40
C LYS A 22 14.77 -35.94 8.74
N ARG A 23 14.61 -35.55 10.01
CA ARG A 23 13.52 -34.66 10.48
C ARG A 23 13.92 -33.19 10.75
N GLY A 24 15.18 -32.80 10.49
CA GLY A 24 15.61 -31.40 10.65
C GLY A 24 15.07 -30.46 9.58
N CYS A 25 14.99 -29.15 9.85
CA CYS A 25 14.63 -28.16 8.85
C CYS A 25 15.67 -28.13 7.70
N LEU A 26 15.21 -27.77 6.50
CA LEU A 26 16.01 -27.71 5.27
C LEU A 26 17.22 -26.79 5.44
N THR A 27 17.03 -25.66 6.11
CA THR A 27 18.08 -24.67 6.38
C THR A 27 19.20 -25.25 7.24
N CYS A 28 18.88 -25.97 8.32
CA CYS A 28 19.88 -26.64 9.15
C CYS A 28 20.53 -27.84 8.45
N ARG A 29 19.76 -28.58 7.63
CA ARG A 29 20.25 -29.70 6.81
C ARG A 29 21.27 -29.24 5.77
N GLN A 30 20.98 -28.16 5.03
CA GLN A 30 21.91 -27.57 4.07
C GLN A 30 23.21 -27.12 4.74
N ARG A 31 23.10 -26.55 5.95
CA ARG A 31 24.25 -26.05 6.72
C ARG A 31 24.98 -27.14 7.51
N LYS A 32 24.57 -28.41 7.38
CA LYS A 32 25.11 -29.57 8.10
C LYS A 32 25.14 -29.34 9.63
N LYS A 33 24.11 -28.68 10.17
CA LYS A 33 23.92 -28.46 11.61
C LYS A 33 22.73 -29.28 12.13
N LYS A 34 22.85 -29.79 13.36
CA LYS A 34 21.78 -30.53 14.02
C LYS A 34 20.63 -29.57 14.35
N CYS A 35 19.45 -29.87 13.83
CA CYS A 35 18.22 -29.13 14.09
C CYS A 35 17.58 -29.65 15.39
N ASP A 36 17.19 -28.74 16.28
CA ASP A 36 16.42 -29.04 17.50
C ASP A 36 14.92 -29.25 17.22
N GLN A 37 14.48 -28.99 15.98
CA GLN A 37 13.13 -29.27 15.47
C GLN A 37 12.03 -28.46 16.17
N LEU A 38 12.40 -27.39 16.88
CA LEU A 38 11.44 -26.41 17.39
C LEU A 38 10.77 -25.65 16.24
N TYR A 39 9.49 -25.33 16.41
CA TYR A 39 8.63 -24.70 15.40
C TYR A 39 7.95 -23.46 16.03
N PRO A 40 7.81 -22.32 15.31
CA PRO A 40 7.96 -22.09 13.86
C PRO A 40 9.40 -21.93 13.34
N ILE A 41 10.35 -21.56 14.19
CA ILE A 41 11.75 -21.36 13.84
C ILE A 41 12.62 -22.15 14.82
N CYS A 42 13.50 -23.00 14.31
CA CYS A 42 14.43 -23.76 15.15
C CYS A 42 15.45 -22.81 15.83
N SER A 43 15.95 -23.10 17.03
CA SER A 43 16.79 -22.14 17.80
C SER A 43 18.05 -21.72 17.03
N HIS A 44 18.56 -22.60 16.17
CA HIS A 44 19.72 -22.31 15.33
C HIS A 44 19.43 -21.33 14.20
N CYS A 45 18.24 -21.39 13.61
CA CYS A 45 17.81 -20.43 12.59
C CYS A 45 17.42 -19.10 13.24
N LEU A 46 16.77 -19.13 14.42
CA LEU A 46 16.40 -17.92 15.16
C LEU A 46 17.64 -17.11 15.57
N ARG A 47 18.61 -17.75 16.23
CA ARG A 47 19.84 -17.09 16.70
C ARG A 47 20.68 -16.49 15.57
N LEU A 48 20.60 -17.05 14.38
CA LEU A 48 21.39 -16.65 13.22
C LEU A 48 20.59 -15.83 12.20
N ASN A 49 19.35 -15.48 12.56
CA ASN A 49 18.41 -14.73 11.73
C ASN A 49 18.25 -15.31 10.31
N LEU A 50 18.04 -16.63 10.23
CA LEU A 50 17.86 -17.35 8.97
C LEU A 50 16.42 -17.85 8.82
N VAL A 51 15.93 -17.85 7.59
CA VAL A 51 14.63 -18.43 7.24
C VAL A 51 14.65 -19.94 7.52
N CYS A 52 13.80 -20.41 8.44
CA CYS A 52 13.72 -21.82 8.83
C CYS A 52 12.70 -22.58 7.98
N LYS A 53 13.14 -23.19 6.88
CA LYS A 53 12.27 -23.90 5.92
C LYS A 53 12.12 -25.38 6.29
N ARG A 54 10.90 -25.94 6.28
CA ARG A 54 10.67 -27.39 6.47
C ARG A 54 10.25 -28.05 5.15
N GLU A 55 10.56 -29.34 4.98
CA GLU A 55 9.96 -30.14 3.91
C GLU A 55 8.44 -30.19 4.15
N PRO A 56 7.60 -29.82 3.17
CA PRO A 56 6.16 -29.96 3.29
C PRO A 56 5.78 -31.43 3.48
N PRO A 57 4.66 -31.74 4.18
CA PRO A 57 4.20 -33.12 4.31
C PRO A 57 3.99 -33.72 2.93
N ARG A 58 4.61 -34.87 2.66
CA ARG A 58 4.40 -35.61 1.40
C ARG A 58 2.94 -36.09 1.41
N SER A 59 2.13 -35.65 0.45
CA SER A 59 0.76 -36.14 0.29
C SER A 59 0.80 -37.63 -0.05
N VAL A 60 0.45 -38.48 0.92
CA VAL A 60 0.26 -39.90 0.66
C VAL A 60 -1.15 -40.04 0.09
N LEU A 61 -1.27 -40.30 -1.21
CA LEU A 61 -2.54 -40.74 -1.80
C LEU A 61 -2.94 -42.06 -1.13
N PRO A 62 -4.22 -42.26 -0.73
CA PRO A 62 -4.63 -43.51 -0.14
C PRO A 62 -4.73 -44.59 -1.22
N SER A 63 -4.00 -45.69 -1.05
CA SER A 63 -4.29 -46.93 -1.77
C SER A 63 -5.52 -47.61 -1.12
N PRO A 64 -6.44 -48.22 -1.91
CA PRO A 64 -7.60 -48.88 -1.35
C PRO A 64 -7.24 -50.29 -0.88
N GLY A 65 -7.51 -50.55 0.41
CA GLY A 65 -7.62 -51.91 0.95
C GLY A 65 -6.63 -52.25 2.06
N ALA A 66 -7.10 -52.19 3.31
CA ALA A 66 -6.88 -53.21 4.35
C ALA A 66 -7.56 -52.75 5.66
N ALA A 67 -8.35 -53.65 6.22
CA ALA A 67 -9.18 -53.42 7.40
C ALA A 67 -8.42 -53.71 8.72
N THR A 68 -9.01 -53.19 9.81
CA THR A 68 -8.97 -53.65 11.21
C THR A 68 -7.66 -53.65 12.01
N GLY A 69 -7.71 -52.98 13.17
CA GLY A 69 -6.77 -53.20 14.27
C GLY A 69 -6.67 -51.97 15.18
N GLY A 70 -7.39 -51.97 16.30
CA GLY A 70 -7.43 -50.86 17.25
C GLY A 70 -6.12 -50.62 17.99
N SER A 71 -5.86 -49.37 18.35
CA SER A 71 -5.05 -48.97 19.51
C SER A 71 -5.35 -47.52 19.88
N GLU A 72 -5.37 -47.31 21.18
CA GLU A 72 -5.93 -46.18 21.91
C GLU A 72 -5.40 -44.81 21.46
N VAL A 73 -6.32 -43.87 21.22
CA VAL A 73 -6.02 -42.47 21.01
C VAL A 73 -5.81 -41.82 22.37
N THR A 74 -4.55 -41.65 22.78
CA THR A 74 -4.20 -40.70 23.84
C THR A 74 -4.32 -39.30 23.27
N GLU A 75 -5.23 -38.49 23.84
CA GLU A 75 -5.42 -37.08 23.54
C GLU A 75 -4.10 -36.31 23.68
N THR A 76 -3.39 -36.12 22.58
CA THR A 76 -2.33 -35.11 22.48
C THR A 76 -2.95 -33.85 21.92
N ARG A 77 -3.32 -32.97 22.86
CA ARG A 77 -3.71 -31.56 22.71
C ARG A 77 -3.19 -30.95 21.39
N ALA A 78 -4.04 -30.94 20.37
CA ALA A 78 -3.77 -30.26 19.12
C ALA A 78 -3.55 -28.77 19.43
N VAL A 79 -2.29 -28.32 19.35
CA VAL A 79 -2.00 -26.89 19.30
C VAL A 79 -2.50 -26.42 17.94
N ARG A 80 -3.71 -25.85 17.95
CA ARG A 80 -4.34 -25.24 16.79
C ARG A 80 -3.35 -24.26 16.16
N THR A 81 -3.13 -24.39 14.86
CA THR A 81 -2.54 -23.33 14.04
C THR A 81 -3.32 -22.04 14.35
N PRO A 82 -2.64 -20.90 14.58
CA PRO A 82 -3.35 -19.65 14.78
C PRO A 82 -4.29 -19.43 13.60
N SER A 83 -5.54 -19.06 13.88
CA SER A 83 -6.46 -18.57 12.83
C SER A 83 -5.77 -17.42 12.07
N ILE A 84 -6.15 -17.17 10.81
CA ILE A 84 -5.80 -15.93 10.10
C ILE A 84 -6.12 -14.71 10.99
N ASP A 85 -7.19 -14.78 11.79
CA ASP A 85 -7.56 -13.75 12.77
C ASP A 85 -6.50 -13.53 13.86
N GLN A 86 -5.74 -14.56 14.22
CA GLN A 86 -4.70 -14.48 15.24
C GLN A 86 -3.40 -13.90 14.66
N GLN A 87 -3.10 -14.16 13.38
CA GLN A 87 -2.04 -13.47 12.65
C GLN A 87 -2.39 -11.99 12.43
N ILE A 88 -3.65 -11.69 12.10
CA ILE A 88 -4.14 -10.30 12.01
C ILE A 88 -4.03 -9.63 13.38
N LYS A 89 -4.42 -10.27 14.49
CA LYS A 89 -4.26 -9.72 15.85
C LYS A 89 -2.81 -9.45 16.25
N GLU A 90 -1.86 -10.32 15.89
CA GLU A 90 -0.42 -10.10 16.14
C GLU A 90 0.12 -8.90 15.32
N VAL A 91 -0.45 -8.65 14.14
CA VAL A 91 -0.15 -7.46 13.32
C VAL A 91 -0.86 -6.19 13.82
N THR A 92 -2.08 -6.31 14.34
CA THR A 92 -2.76 -5.22 15.07
C THR A 92 -1.97 -4.83 16.33
N GLN A 93 -1.29 -5.78 16.99
CA GLN A 93 -0.34 -5.51 18.08
C GLN A 93 0.96 -4.83 17.63
N LEU A 94 1.43 -5.05 16.38
CA LEU A 94 2.53 -4.28 15.78
C LEU A 94 2.16 -2.79 15.55
N CYS A 95 0.86 -2.48 15.46
CA CYS A 95 0.33 -1.12 15.35
C CYS A 95 0.06 -0.45 16.71
N GLN A 96 0.20 -1.18 17.83
CA GLN A 96 0.33 -0.52 19.13
C GLN A 96 1.66 0.24 19.14
N PRO A 97 1.69 1.49 19.64
CA PRO A 97 2.90 2.29 19.65
C PRO A 97 3.96 1.47 20.38
N LEU A 98 5.00 1.08 19.63
CA LEU A 98 6.12 0.30 20.12
C LEU A 98 6.51 0.78 21.52
N GLY A 99 6.82 -0.18 22.39
CA GLY A 99 7.75 -0.02 23.50
C GLY A 99 9.16 0.36 23.03
N LEU A 100 9.26 1.35 22.15
CA LEU A 100 10.42 2.22 22.04
C LEU A 100 10.49 2.95 23.38
N SER A 101 11.27 2.42 24.32
CA SER A 101 11.87 3.25 25.36
C SER A 101 12.74 4.26 24.62
N LEU A 102 12.12 5.35 24.15
CA LEU A 102 12.82 6.54 23.71
C LEU A 102 13.42 7.09 24.99
N GLU A 103 14.65 6.69 25.27
CA GLU A 103 15.36 7.20 26.44
C GLU A 103 15.32 8.73 26.40
N PRO A 104 15.12 9.43 27.53
CA PRO A 104 15.01 10.89 27.57
C PRO A 104 16.18 11.63 26.88
N GLY A 105 17.33 10.96 26.67
CA GLY A 105 18.49 11.47 25.94
C GLY A 105 18.47 11.33 24.41
N ASP A 106 17.64 10.45 23.83
CA ASP A 106 17.53 10.28 22.37
C ASP A 106 16.75 11.42 21.71
N ALA A 107 15.92 12.12 22.48
CA ALA A 107 15.20 13.33 22.09
C ALA A 107 16.08 14.60 22.11
N ASN A 108 17.38 14.49 22.34
CA ASN A 108 18.28 15.64 22.35
C ASN A 108 18.50 16.16 20.92
N SER A 109 17.53 16.96 20.49
CA SER A 109 17.20 17.51 19.17
C SER A 109 18.36 18.17 18.39
N LYS A 110 19.55 18.36 18.97
CA LYS A 110 20.67 19.04 18.29
C LYS A 110 21.47 18.15 17.33
N ASN A 111 21.50 16.83 17.52
CA ASN A 111 22.30 15.93 16.67
C ASN A 111 21.46 15.31 15.54
N LEU A 112 21.64 15.80 14.31
CA LEU A 112 20.94 15.31 13.12
C LEU A 112 21.18 13.81 12.86
N VAL A 113 22.38 13.30 13.15
CA VAL A 113 22.73 11.88 12.97
C VAL A 113 22.01 11.02 14.02
N GLY A 114 21.94 11.49 15.26
CA GLY A 114 21.18 10.83 16.34
C GLY A 114 19.69 10.76 16.01
N SER A 115 19.10 11.90 15.65
CA SER A 115 17.71 12.01 15.21
C SER A 115 17.41 11.06 14.04
N ARG A 116 18.26 11.03 13.00
CA ARG A 116 18.11 10.12 11.86
C ARG A 116 18.09 8.65 12.27
N ARG A 117 18.93 8.22 13.23
CA ARG A 117 18.94 6.83 13.70
C ARG A 117 17.61 6.43 14.35
N VAL A 118 17.04 7.32 15.17
CA VAL A 118 15.73 7.12 15.80
C VAL A 118 14.65 7.06 14.73
N MET A 119 14.67 7.97 13.75
CA MET A 119 13.70 8.01 12.66
C MET A 119 13.74 6.76 11.79
N LEU A 120 14.93 6.26 11.45
CA LEU A 120 15.07 5.00 10.71
C LEU A 120 14.56 3.80 11.51
N ARG A 121 14.83 3.74 12.80
CA ARG A 121 14.29 2.67 13.66
C ARG A 121 12.76 2.71 13.70
N TYR A 122 12.19 3.91 13.80
CA TYR A 122 10.74 4.07 13.76
C TYR A 122 10.17 3.68 12.40
N TYR A 123 10.83 4.09 11.30
CA TYR A 123 10.44 3.73 9.95
C TYR A 123 10.37 2.21 9.77
N THR A 124 11.44 1.51 10.17
CA THR A 124 11.58 0.07 9.91
C THR A 124 10.71 -0.81 10.79
N VAL A 125 10.36 -0.36 11.99
CA VAL A 125 9.61 -1.17 12.96
C VAL A 125 8.12 -0.78 13.02
N THR A 126 7.75 0.43 12.63
CA THR A 126 6.34 0.89 12.65
C THR A 126 5.86 1.40 11.30
N LEU A 127 6.42 2.50 10.80
CA LEU A 127 5.79 3.23 9.69
C LEU A 127 5.67 2.37 8.43
N ALA A 128 6.70 1.61 8.06
CA ALA A 128 6.65 0.74 6.88
C ALA A 128 5.55 -0.33 6.95
N PHE A 129 5.13 -0.76 8.15
CA PHE A 129 4.02 -1.70 8.34
C PHE A 129 2.66 -1.01 8.22
N LEU A 130 2.58 0.27 8.58
CA LEU A 130 1.38 1.09 8.40
C LEU A 130 1.13 1.49 6.94
N LEU A 131 2.05 1.23 6.03
CA LEU A 131 1.94 1.64 4.62
C LEU A 131 1.64 0.47 3.68
N THR A 132 1.75 -0.77 4.15
CA THR A 132 1.64 -1.96 3.28
C THR A 132 0.39 -2.78 3.56
N THR A 133 -0.14 -3.43 2.52
CA THR A 133 -1.28 -4.35 2.59
C THR A 133 -0.87 -5.80 2.91
N ASN A 134 0.41 -6.16 2.72
CA ASN A 134 0.91 -7.50 2.98
C ASN A 134 2.35 -7.50 3.49
N LEU A 135 2.70 -8.45 4.36
CA LEU A 135 4.04 -8.53 4.96
C LEU A 135 5.05 -9.28 4.09
N GLU A 136 4.55 -10.17 3.23
CA GLU A 136 5.42 -11.02 2.40
C GLU A 136 6.27 -10.21 1.43
N ASN A 137 5.77 -9.05 0.99
CA ASN A 137 6.45 -8.19 0.03
C ASN A 137 6.47 -6.70 0.45
N ASN A 138 6.86 -6.37 1.69
CA ASN A 138 6.91 -4.96 2.11
C ASN A 138 7.99 -4.15 1.36
N CYS A 139 7.64 -3.55 0.22
CA CYS A 139 8.53 -2.75 -0.62
C CYS A 139 8.98 -1.42 0.01
N PHE A 140 8.31 -0.94 1.07
CA PHE A 140 8.84 0.17 1.87
C PHE A 140 10.15 -0.23 2.58
N LEU A 141 10.31 -1.52 2.88
CA LEU A 141 11.55 -2.07 3.45
C LEU A 141 12.47 -2.66 2.40
N SER A 142 11.96 -3.36 1.39
CA SER A 142 12.81 -4.04 0.40
C SER A 142 13.27 -3.17 -0.76
N VAL A 143 12.57 -2.07 -1.07
CA VAL A 143 12.93 -1.12 -2.15
C VAL A 143 13.43 0.19 -1.56
N ILE A 144 12.59 0.91 -0.82
CA ILE A 144 12.91 2.28 -0.36
C ILE A 144 14.10 2.31 0.59
N LEU A 145 14.19 1.37 1.54
CA LEU A 145 15.25 1.39 2.55
C LEU A 145 16.66 1.15 1.95
N PRO A 146 16.91 0.13 1.11
CA PRO A 146 18.19 -0.01 0.41
C PRO A 146 18.55 1.22 -0.42
N MET A 147 17.63 1.72 -1.24
CA MET A 147 17.85 2.92 -2.05
C MET A 147 18.22 4.13 -1.18
N ALA A 148 17.63 4.25 0.02
CA ALA A 148 17.95 5.34 0.94
C ALA A 148 19.42 5.34 1.38
N PHE A 149 20.06 4.17 1.51
CA PHE A 149 21.49 4.11 1.87
C PHE A 149 22.41 4.58 0.74
N GLU A 150 21.93 4.59 -0.50
CA GLU A 150 22.67 5.03 -1.68
C GLU A 150 22.43 6.52 -1.99
N CYS A 151 21.29 7.07 -1.59
CA CYS A 151 20.87 8.43 -1.90
C CYS A 151 20.64 9.28 -0.63
N PRO A 152 21.50 10.28 -0.34
CA PRO A 152 21.31 11.16 0.82
C PRO A 152 19.97 11.90 0.84
N ALA A 153 19.46 12.32 -0.33
CA ALA A 153 18.16 12.97 -0.43
C ALA A 153 17.03 12.04 0.02
N LEU A 154 17.08 10.77 -0.40
CA LEU A 154 16.10 9.76 -0.02
C LEU A 154 16.20 9.38 1.45
N MET A 155 17.41 9.27 2.00
CA MET A 155 17.64 9.06 3.43
C MET A 155 16.99 10.15 4.30
N TYR A 156 17.13 11.42 3.90
CA TYR A 156 16.45 12.52 4.59
C TYR A 156 14.94 12.49 4.36
N ALA A 157 14.47 12.13 3.17
CA ALA A 157 13.04 12.01 2.88
C ALA A 157 12.37 10.92 3.74
N VAL A 158 12.97 9.75 3.88
CA VAL A 158 12.49 8.66 4.76
C VAL A 158 12.50 9.10 6.22
N SER A 159 13.55 9.81 6.64
CA SER A 159 13.65 10.35 8.00
C SER A 159 12.57 11.41 8.28
N ALA A 160 12.30 12.27 7.29
CA ALA A 160 11.24 13.27 7.33
C ALA A 160 9.87 12.59 7.38
N TRP A 161 9.66 11.52 6.63
CA TRP A 161 8.40 10.77 6.65
C TRP A 161 8.12 10.16 8.03
N ALA A 162 9.11 9.48 8.58
CA ALA A 162 9.06 8.89 9.92
C ALA A 162 8.78 9.94 11.02
N SER A 163 9.54 11.03 11.03
CA SER A 163 9.36 12.12 12.01
C SER A 163 8.03 12.85 11.83
N SER A 164 7.55 13.05 10.60
CA SER A 164 6.26 13.69 10.33
C SER A 164 5.11 12.85 10.87
N HIS A 165 5.14 11.54 10.63
CA HIS A 165 4.13 10.63 11.19
C HIS A 165 4.22 10.55 12.72
N LEU A 166 5.42 10.54 13.30
CA LEU A 166 5.59 10.65 14.75
C LEU A 166 5.05 11.96 15.32
N ALA A 167 5.21 13.08 14.59
CA ALA A 167 4.70 14.38 15.01
C ALA A 167 3.17 14.44 15.10
N LEU A 168 2.45 13.56 14.37
CA LEU A 168 0.99 13.38 14.49
C LEU A 168 0.59 12.69 15.79
N ARG A 169 1.53 12.02 16.46
CA ARG A 169 1.33 11.31 17.73
C ARG A 169 1.92 12.07 18.91
N ASP A 170 3.02 12.78 18.70
CA ASP A 170 3.76 13.52 19.71
C ASP A 170 4.43 14.75 19.06
N GLU A 171 3.92 15.93 19.40
CA GLU A 171 4.29 17.20 18.79
C GLU A 171 5.79 17.53 18.91
N LYS A 172 6.51 16.93 19.87
CA LYS A 172 7.97 17.17 20.04
C LYS A 172 8.79 16.84 18.79
N PHE A 173 8.31 15.92 17.95
CA PHE A 173 9.00 15.52 16.71
C PHE A 173 8.75 16.48 15.53
N ARG A 174 7.90 17.49 15.69
CA ARG A 174 7.60 18.45 14.63
C ARG A 174 8.84 19.20 14.14
N ALA A 175 9.73 19.59 15.05
CA ALA A 175 10.99 20.24 14.68
C ALA A 175 11.92 19.31 13.89
N ASP A 176 11.98 18.02 14.26
CA ASP A 176 12.75 17.01 13.54
C ASP A 176 12.20 16.77 12.12
N SER A 177 10.87 16.69 11.99
CA SER A 177 10.16 16.59 10.70
C SER A 177 10.54 17.72 9.76
N LEU A 178 10.39 18.97 10.21
CA LEU A 178 10.72 20.14 9.40
C LEU A 178 12.19 20.17 9.00
N ARG A 179 13.10 19.80 9.91
CA ARG A 179 14.54 19.77 9.64
C ARG A 179 14.90 18.71 8.59
N HIS A 180 14.44 17.47 8.75
CA HIS A 180 14.72 16.41 7.78
C HIS A 180 14.09 16.71 6.42
N ARG A 181 12.86 17.26 6.39
CA ARG A 181 12.20 17.72 5.15
C ARG A 181 13.02 18.80 4.44
N GLY A 182 13.51 19.80 5.18
CA GLY A 182 14.38 20.84 4.64
C GLY A 182 15.67 20.27 4.02
N HIS A 183 16.32 19.31 4.68
CA HIS A 183 17.49 18.64 4.15
C HIS A 183 17.19 17.78 2.91
N ALA A 184 16.06 17.07 2.90
CA ALA A 184 15.63 16.25 1.76
C ALA A 184 15.46 17.12 0.51
N LEU A 185 14.73 18.24 0.63
CA LEU A 185 14.50 19.18 -0.47
C LEU A 185 15.78 19.85 -0.95
N ALA A 186 16.64 20.29 -0.03
CA ALA A 186 17.92 20.90 -0.38
C ALA A 186 18.85 19.93 -1.14
N GLN A 187 18.92 18.66 -0.71
CA GLN A 187 19.72 17.64 -1.40
C GLN A 187 19.11 17.25 -2.75
N LEU A 188 17.78 17.08 -2.83
CA LEU A 188 17.09 16.81 -4.08
C LEU A 188 17.37 17.92 -5.11
N GLN A 189 17.17 19.18 -4.72
CA GLN A 189 17.43 20.32 -5.60
C GLN A 189 18.90 20.38 -6.06
N LYS A 190 19.84 20.11 -5.14
CA LYS A 190 21.26 20.08 -5.45
C LYS A 190 21.58 18.98 -6.48
N SER A 191 21.17 17.74 -6.22
CA SER A 191 21.47 16.62 -7.11
C SER A 191 20.75 16.71 -8.45
N MET A 192 19.57 17.33 -8.51
CA MET A 192 18.90 17.63 -9.79
C MET A 192 19.68 18.67 -10.61
N LYS A 193 20.19 19.75 -9.99
CA LYS A 193 21.01 20.76 -10.68
C LYS A 193 22.32 20.19 -11.23
N GLN A 194 22.85 19.15 -10.59
CA GLN A 194 24.09 18.49 -10.99
C GLN A 194 23.84 17.28 -11.91
N SER A 195 22.59 16.97 -12.24
CA SER A 195 22.20 15.78 -13.02
C SER A 195 22.76 14.46 -12.47
N GLU A 196 22.86 14.36 -11.14
CA GLU A 196 23.46 13.20 -10.44
C GLU A 196 22.44 12.10 -10.13
N LEU A 197 21.13 12.41 -10.15
CA LEU A 197 20.07 11.45 -9.83
C LEU A 197 19.62 10.70 -11.07
N SER A 198 19.58 9.36 -10.98
CA SER A 198 18.83 8.54 -11.92
C SER A 198 17.33 8.84 -11.83
N THR A 199 16.58 8.52 -12.89
CA THR A 199 15.11 8.65 -12.89
C THR A 199 14.48 7.86 -11.75
N GLU A 200 14.99 6.66 -11.45
CA GLU A 200 14.53 5.82 -10.33
C GLU A 200 14.75 6.48 -8.97
N MET A 201 15.94 7.03 -8.73
CA MET A 201 16.23 7.72 -7.46
C MET A 201 15.43 9.01 -7.33
N CYS A 202 15.23 9.75 -8.44
CA CYS A 202 14.36 10.92 -8.47
C CYS A 202 12.93 10.53 -8.07
N LEU A 203 12.37 9.51 -8.70
CA LEU A 203 11.05 8.96 -8.38
C LEU A 203 10.95 8.53 -6.92
N ALA A 204 11.92 7.79 -6.41
CA ALA A 204 11.91 7.34 -5.02
C ALA A 204 11.86 8.51 -4.03
N VAL A 205 12.68 9.56 -4.24
CA VAL A 205 12.67 10.76 -3.38
C VAL A 205 11.35 11.49 -3.48
N THR A 206 10.86 11.79 -4.70
CA THR A 206 9.63 12.54 -4.90
C THR A 206 8.41 11.78 -4.39
N MET A 207 8.35 10.45 -4.57
CA MET A 207 7.23 9.65 -4.10
C MET A 207 7.20 9.48 -2.59
N VAL A 208 8.35 9.37 -1.92
CA VAL A 208 8.43 9.41 -0.45
C VAL A 208 7.95 10.75 0.09
N LEU A 209 8.36 11.88 -0.52
CA LEU A 209 7.90 13.20 -0.13
C LEU A 209 6.40 13.41 -0.40
N CYS A 210 5.90 12.94 -1.54
CA CYS A 210 4.47 12.91 -1.88
C CYS A 210 3.68 12.16 -0.81
N SER A 211 4.08 10.92 -0.50
CA SER A 211 3.38 10.08 0.49
C SER A 211 3.43 10.67 1.91
N MET A 212 4.57 11.27 2.29
CA MET A 212 4.72 11.97 3.57
C MET A 212 3.73 13.12 3.70
N GLU A 213 3.59 13.95 2.67
CA GLU A 213 2.73 15.14 2.71
C GLU A 213 1.26 14.77 2.53
N SER A 214 0.95 13.69 1.81
CA SER A 214 -0.40 13.10 1.79
C SER A 214 -0.83 12.71 3.21
N ILE A 215 0.04 12.06 3.99
CA ILE A 215 -0.29 11.62 5.35
C ILE A 215 -0.29 12.77 6.36
N SER A 216 0.62 13.73 6.23
CA SER A 216 0.85 14.76 7.26
C SER A 216 0.19 16.11 7.01
N GLU A 217 -0.17 16.44 5.77
CA GLU A 217 -0.84 17.70 5.39
C GLU A 217 -2.15 17.47 4.63
N ALA A 218 -2.28 16.36 3.91
CA ALA A 218 -3.50 15.83 3.25
C ALA A 218 -4.14 16.67 2.14
N THR A 219 -3.80 17.95 2.02
CA THR A 219 -4.47 18.91 1.14
C THR A 219 -3.57 19.29 -0.02
N ASP A 220 -2.66 20.24 0.07
CA ASP A 220 -2.06 20.79 -1.17
C ASP A 220 -0.60 20.40 -1.41
N ALA A 221 0.18 20.17 -0.34
CA ALA A 221 1.63 20.10 -0.45
C ALA A 221 2.13 18.85 -1.22
N TRP A 222 1.41 17.74 -1.15
CA TRP A 222 1.77 16.50 -1.83
C TRP A 222 1.77 16.63 -3.37
N TYR A 223 0.90 17.48 -3.92
CA TYR A 223 0.67 17.58 -5.37
C TYR A 223 1.91 18.04 -6.16
N PRO A 224 2.65 19.09 -5.75
CA PRO A 224 3.94 19.44 -6.36
C PRO A 224 4.90 18.25 -6.52
N HIS A 225 5.02 17.38 -5.51
CA HIS A 225 5.91 16.21 -5.59
C HIS A 225 5.44 15.20 -6.64
N LEU A 226 4.13 14.94 -6.71
CA LEU A 226 3.55 14.07 -7.74
C LEU A 226 3.77 14.64 -9.14
N THR A 227 3.58 15.96 -9.33
CA THR A 227 3.86 16.60 -10.63
C THR A 227 5.34 16.56 -11.00
N GLY A 228 6.24 16.68 -10.01
CA GLY A 228 7.68 16.50 -10.20
C GLY A 228 8.04 15.08 -10.62
N ALA A 229 7.41 14.07 -10.02
CA ALA A 229 7.57 12.67 -10.41
C ALA A 229 7.10 12.42 -11.86
N ALA A 230 5.95 12.99 -12.23
CA ALA A 230 5.46 12.92 -13.61
C ALA A 230 6.41 13.60 -14.60
N ALA A 231 6.96 14.77 -14.24
CA ALA A 231 7.96 15.46 -15.05
C ALA A 231 9.24 14.61 -15.23
N ALA A 232 9.69 13.90 -14.19
CA ALA A 232 10.83 12.99 -14.29
C ALA A 232 10.56 11.81 -15.24
N LEU A 233 9.32 11.32 -15.34
CA LEU A 233 8.91 10.26 -16.28
C LEU A 233 8.72 10.77 -17.72
N ALA A 234 8.49 12.06 -17.89
CA ALA A 234 8.37 12.70 -19.20
C ALA A 234 9.71 13.23 -19.74
N TRP A 235 10.69 13.44 -18.86
CA TRP A 235 11.97 14.05 -19.23
C TRP A 235 12.80 13.15 -20.13
N GLN A 236 13.13 13.66 -21.33
CA GLN A 236 14.08 13.06 -22.25
C GLN A 236 15.33 13.95 -22.31
N SER A 237 16.52 13.36 -22.16
CA SER A 237 17.77 14.09 -22.31
C SER A 237 17.93 14.58 -23.75
N GLU A 238 18.03 15.90 -23.93
CA GLU A 238 18.37 16.53 -25.21
C GLU A 238 19.81 16.12 -25.61
N GLY A 239 19.95 15.00 -26.33
CA GLY A 239 21.25 14.53 -26.85
C GLY A 239 21.46 13.02 -26.92
N SER A 240 20.55 12.18 -26.41
CA SER A 240 20.67 10.73 -26.55
C SER A 240 20.14 10.26 -27.92
N LEU A 241 21.02 9.68 -28.74
CA LEU A 241 20.67 9.01 -30.00
C LEU A 241 19.77 7.77 -29.79
N ALA A 242 19.71 7.25 -28.56
CA ALA A 242 18.78 6.19 -28.17
C ALA A 242 17.54 6.81 -27.51
N VAL A 243 16.41 6.78 -28.21
CA VAL A 243 15.08 7.16 -27.71
C VAL A 243 14.54 6.02 -26.85
N VAL A 244 15.11 5.80 -25.66
CA VAL A 244 14.51 4.89 -24.68
C VAL A 244 13.51 5.70 -23.87
N ASP A 245 12.23 5.29 -23.91
CA ASP A 245 11.19 5.89 -23.07
C ASP A 245 11.61 5.76 -21.59
N PRO A 246 11.70 6.86 -20.82
CA PRO A 246 12.05 6.81 -19.40
C PRO A 246 11.21 5.82 -18.60
N LYS A 247 9.93 5.64 -18.98
CA LYS A 247 9.04 4.66 -18.34
C LYS A 247 9.53 3.22 -18.56
N GLN A 248 9.96 2.89 -19.79
CA GLN A 248 10.51 1.57 -20.11
C GLN A 248 11.85 1.33 -19.42
N ALA A 249 12.69 2.37 -19.33
CA ALA A 249 13.97 2.29 -18.62
C ALA A 249 13.76 1.96 -17.13
N VAL A 250 12.83 2.66 -16.46
CA VAL A 250 12.48 2.40 -15.05
C VAL A 250 11.82 1.02 -14.87
N GLN A 251 11.01 0.57 -15.82
CA GLN A 251 10.34 -0.74 -15.75
C GLN A 251 11.32 -1.93 -15.82
N ALA A 252 12.57 -1.71 -16.24
CA ALA A 252 13.58 -2.75 -16.37
C ALA A 252 14.02 -3.36 -15.03
N THR A 253 14.03 -2.57 -13.95
CA THR A 253 14.47 -3.02 -12.61
C THR A 253 13.29 -3.42 -11.73
N PHE A 254 13.56 -4.17 -10.66
CA PHE A 254 12.51 -4.54 -9.70
C PHE A 254 12.01 -3.31 -8.93
N GLU A 255 12.95 -2.48 -8.47
CA GLU A 255 12.73 -1.24 -7.74
C GLU A 255 11.92 -0.26 -8.60
N GLY A 256 12.31 -0.07 -9.85
CA GLY A 256 11.65 0.81 -10.79
C GLY A 256 10.23 0.35 -11.14
N ARG A 257 9.98 -0.96 -11.31
CA ARG A 257 8.60 -1.47 -11.45
C ARG A 257 7.72 -1.09 -10.28
N TRP A 258 8.20 -1.26 -9.05
CA TRP A 258 7.43 -0.89 -7.87
C TRP A 258 7.23 0.63 -7.77
N LEU A 259 8.25 1.43 -8.07
CA LEU A 259 8.15 2.90 -8.09
C LEU A 259 7.13 3.42 -9.10
N LEU A 260 7.06 2.82 -10.29
CA LEU A 260 6.04 3.15 -11.29
C LEU A 260 4.64 2.82 -10.80
N ARG A 261 4.46 1.69 -10.12
CA ARG A 261 3.17 1.28 -9.54
C ARG A 261 2.74 2.20 -8.40
N ASN A 262 3.68 2.60 -7.55
CA ASN A 262 3.42 3.58 -6.49
C ASN A 262 3.05 4.95 -7.08
N PHE A 263 3.80 5.45 -8.08
CA PHE A 263 3.45 6.69 -8.79
C PHE A 263 2.06 6.60 -9.45
N ALA A 264 1.79 5.53 -10.19
CA ALA A 264 0.52 5.32 -10.87
C ALA A 264 -0.66 5.33 -9.89
N TYR A 265 -0.53 4.68 -8.73
CA TYR A 265 -1.57 4.71 -7.70
C TYR A 265 -1.91 6.15 -7.28
N HIS A 266 -0.92 6.96 -6.92
CA HIS A 266 -1.16 8.35 -6.49
C HIS A 266 -1.68 9.23 -7.63
N ASP A 267 -1.20 9.04 -8.87
CA ASP A 267 -1.68 9.75 -10.05
C ASP A 267 -3.16 9.44 -10.36
N ILE A 268 -3.56 8.18 -10.22
CA ILE A 268 -4.94 7.74 -10.41
C ILE A 268 -5.85 8.32 -9.33
N MET A 269 -5.45 8.25 -8.06
CA MET A 269 -6.22 8.83 -6.95
C MET A 269 -6.36 10.35 -7.08
N MET A 270 -5.29 11.03 -7.51
CA MET A 270 -5.32 12.46 -7.83
C MET A 270 -6.34 12.76 -8.93
N SER A 271 -6.37 11.96 -10.01
CA SER A 271 -7.30 12.16 -11.13
C SER A 271 -8.77 12.11 -10.68
N VAL A 272 -9.11 11.23 -9.73
CA VAL A 272 -10.46 11.14 -9.19
C VAL A 272 -10.75 12.34 -8.28
N SER A 273 -9.87 12.61 -7.32
CA SER A 273 -10.06 13.70 -6.34
C SER A 273 -10.17 15.08 -6.99
N MET A 274 -9.36 15.33 -8.02
CA MET A 274 -9.30 16.60 -8.73
C MET A 274 -10.22 16.65 -9.96
N ASP A 275 -11.03 15.60 -10.22
CA ASP A 275 -11.98 15.54 -11.34
C ASP A 275 -11.29 15.84 -12.69
N CYS A 276 -10.11 15.27 -12.90
CA CYS A 276 -9.23 15.57 -14.03
C CYS A 276 -8.61 14.30 -14.64
N ARG A 277 -7.79 14.45 -15.67
CA ARG A 277 -7.06 13.32 -16.27
C ARG A 277 -5.81 13.00 -15.45
N PRO A 278 -5.37 11.73 -15.40
CA PRO A 278 -4.06 11.39 -14.83
C PRO A 278 -2.95 12.14 -15.58
N LEU A 279 -1.87 12.46 -14.87
CA LEU A 279 -0.70 13.14 -15.41
C LEU A 279 -0.02 12.28 -16.49
N VAL A 280 0.04 10.96 -16.28
CA VAL A 280 0.58 10.01 -17.24
C VAL A 280 -0.49 8.99 -17.63
N ARG A 281 -0.89 9.00 -18.90
CA ARG A 281 -1.94 8.09 -19.42
C ARG A 281 -1.38 6.72 -19.79
N GLY A 282 -2.26 5.72 -19.76
CA GLY A 282 -1.98 4.36 -20.23
C GLY A 282 -1.47 3.42 -19.14
N PHE A 283 -1.31 2.15 -19.49
CA PHE A 283 -0.94 1.08 -18.55
C PHE A 283 0.58 0.82 -18.52
N TYR A 284 1.38 1.89 -18.44
CA TYR A 284 2.86 1.82 -18.49
C TYR A 284 3.49 1.07 -17.30
N TRP A 285 2.70 0.80 -16.26
CA TRP A 285 3.10 0.14 -15.02
C TRP A 285 2.55 -1.29 -14.91
N ALA A 286 2.01 -1.83 -15.99
CA ALA A 286 1.57 -3.23 -16.07
C ALA A 286 2.73 -4.18 -15.74
N SER A 287 2.44 -5.23 -14.99
CA SER A 287 3.38 -6.31 -14.68
C SER A 287 2.89 -7.59 -15.37
N GLU A 288 3.81 -8.38 -15.92
CA GLU A 288 3.48 -9.72 -16.43
C GLU A 288 3.07 -10.68 -15.30
N ASP A 289 3.52 -10.40 -14.07
CA ASP A 289 3.22 -11.16 -12.86
C ASP A 289 2.30 -10.36 -11.93
N ASP A 290 1.03 -10.20 -12.32
CA ASP A 290 -0.05 -9.71 -11.45
C ASP A 290 -0.68 -10.84 -10.61
N THR A 291 -0.04 -12.03 -10.57
CA THR A 291 -0.48 -13.16 -9.72
C THR A 291 -0.10 -12.96 -8.26
N LEU A 292 0.89 -12.10 -7.99
CA LEU A 292 1.31 -11.71 -6.64
C LEU A 292 0.62 -10.42 -6.20
N ALA A 293 0.24 -10.36 -4.93
CA ALA A 293 -0.39 -9.19 -4.36
C ALA A 293 0.58 -7.99 -4.34
N ASP A 294 0.14 -6.87 -4.89
CA ASP A 294 0.85 -5.60 -4.77
C ASP A 294 0.91 -5.17 -3.29
N PRO A 295 2.06 -4.70 -2.80
CA PRO A 295 2.21 -4.28 -1.40
C PRO A 295 1.45 -3.02 -1.02
N TYR A 296 0.94 -2.26 -2.00
CA TYR A 296 0.17 -1.05 -1.78
C TYR A 296 -1.33 -1.29 -2.00
N PHE A 297 -1.71 -1.95 -3.09
CA PHE A 297 -3.14 -2.09 -3.48
C PHE A 297 -3.59 -3.53 -3.76
N GLY A 298 -2.81 -4.53 -3.31
CA GLY A 298 -3.17 -5.94 -3.46
C GLY A 298 -3.36 -6.32 -4.93
N PHE A 299 -4.51 -6.90 -5.27
CA PHE A 299 -4.80 -7.36 -6.62
C PHE A 299 -5.54 -6.33 -7.50
N ALA A 300 -5.60 -5.07 -7.07
CA ALA A 300 -6.39 -4.03 -7.74
C ALA A 300 -5.71 -3.39 -8.96
N SER A 301 -4.62 -3.95 -9.52
CA SER A 301 -3.88 -3.34 -10.65
C SER A 301 -4.80 -3.01 -11.83
N ARG A 302 -5.57 -4.01 -12.29
CA ARG A 302 -6.49 -3.82 -13.42
C ARG A 302 -7.63 -2.86 -13.08
N ILE A 303 -8.14 -2.91 -11.85
CA ILE A 303 -9.20 -2.02 -11.38
C ILE A 303 -8.73 -0.56 -11.37
N LEU A 304 -7.52 -0.30 -10.85
CA LEU A 304 -6.90 1.03 -10.84
C LEU A 304 -6.72 1.57 -12.27
N TYR A 305 -6.27 0.74 -13.21
CA TYR A 305 -6.23 1.13 -14.61
C TYR A 305 -7.62 1.54 -15.14
N LEU A 306 -8.68 0.79 -14.79
CA LEU A 306 -10.05 1.13 -15.21
C LEU A 306 -10.59 2.40 -14.53
N ILE A 307 -10.16 2.71 -13.30
CA ILE A 307 -10.42 4.00 -12.64
C ILE A 307 -9.76 5.13 -13.44
N SER A 308 -8.50 4.97 -13.85
CA SER A 308 -7.78 5.92 -14.72
C SER A 308 -8.54 6.18 -16.03
N GLU A 309 -8.99 5.11 -16.70
CA GLU A 309 -9.75 5.21 -17.95
C GLU A 309 -11.11 5.91 -17.75
N THR A 310 -11.73 5.73 -16.59
CA THR A 310 -12.97 6.42 -16.21
C THR A 310 -12.73 7.91 -16.00
N SER A 311 -11.63 8.32 -15.36
CA SER A 311 -11.25 9.73 -15.23
C SER A 311 -10.97 10.38 -16.59
N ILE A 312 -10.34 9.66 -17.52
CA ILE A 312 -10.17 10.11 -18.90
C ILE A 312 -11.51 10.26 -19.61
N LEU A 313 -12.40 9.26 -19.48
CA LEU A 313 -13.74 9.28 -20.05
C LEU A 313 -14.56 10.47 -19.55
N ASN A 314 -14.53 10.77 -18.25
CA ASN A 314 -15.20 11.92 -17.64
C ASN A 314 -14.73 13.25 -18.25
N ALA A 315 -13.42 13.42 -18.42
CA ALA A 315 -12.87 14.65 -19.00
C ALA A 315 -13.19 14.77 -20.50
N ASP A 316 -13.22 13.65 -21.24
CA ASP A 316 -13.64 13.62 -22.63
C ASP A 316 -15.13 14.00 -22.78
N PHE A 317 -16.01 13.54 -21.87
CA PHE A 317 -17.41 13.97 -21.81
C PHE A 317 -17.55 15.48 -21.57
N ALA A 318 -16.77 16.04 -20.64
CA ALA A 318 -16.79 17.47 -20.33
C ALA A 318 -16.40 18.31 -21.56
N GLU A 319 -15.36 17.90 -22.31
CA GLU A 319 -14.93 18.56 -23.53
C GLU A 319 -15.94 18.45 -24.67
N ALA A 320 -16.60 17.30 -24.82
CA ALA A 320 -17.66 17.09 -25.82
C ALA A 320 -18.85 18.03 -25.56
N LYS A 321 -19.24 18.18 -24.30
CA LYS A 321 -20.34 19.07 -23.88
C LYS A 321 -20.04 20.54 -24.19
N LEU A 322 -18.76 20.93 -24.20
CA LEU A 322 -18.29 22.27 -24.57
C LEU A 322 -18.16 22.48 -26.10
N GLY A 323 -18.57 21.49 -26.92
CA GLY A 323 -18.55 21.60 -28.38
C GLY A 323 -17.20 21.29 -29.03
N SER A 324 -16.24 20.72 -28.29
CA SER A 324 -14.97 20.27 -28.85
C SER A 324 -15.18 19.00 -29.69
N GLN A 325 -14.61 18.93 -30.90
CA GLN A 325 -14.73 17.75 -31.77
C GLN A 325 -14.11 16.52 -31.09
N THR A 326 -14.93 15.67 -30.49
CA THR A 326 -14.48 14.38 -29.97
C THR A 326 -14.25 13.42 -31.12
N ARG A 327 -12.98 13.04 -31.33
CA ARG A 327 -12.56 12.07 -32.33
C ARG A 327 -13.21 10.70 -32.07
N GLY A 328 -14.07 10.26 -32.99
CA GLY A 328 -14.16 8.89 -33.49
C GLY A 328 -14.58 7.72 -32.57
N TYR A 329 -14.80 7.91 -31.27
CA TYR A 329 -15.18 6.81 -30.36
C TYR A 329 -16.53 7.04 -29.70
N SER A 330 -17.35 5.98 -29.65
CA SER A 330 -18.62 6.00 -28.93
C SER A 330 -18.37 6.00 -27.42
N PHE A 331 -18.84 7.04 -26.73
CA PHE A 331 -18.83 7.10 -25.27
C PHE A 331 -19.54 5.91 -24.63
N ALA A 332 -20.62 5.44 -25.26
CA ALA A 332 -21.38 4.27 -24.81
C ALA A 332 -20.51 3.01 -24.83
N GLU A 333 -19.80 2.75 -25.94
CA GLU A 333 -18.92 1.57 -26.08
C GLU A 333 -17.80 1.58 -25.04
N ARG A 334 -17.15 2.73 -24.81
CA ARG A 334 -16.09 2.85 -23.80
C ARG A 334 -16.62 2.60 -22.40
N SER A 335 -17.76 3.21 -22.04
CA SER A 335 -18.37 3.01 -20.73
C SER A 335 -18.80 1.55 -20.49
N GLN A 336 -19.39 0.91 -21.50
CA GLN A 336 -19.82 -0.48 -21.44
C GLN A 336 -18.62 -1.44 -21.30
N LYS A 337 -17.51 -1.15 -22.00
CA LYS A 337 -16.28 -1.93 -21.87
C LYS A 337 -15.72 -1.85 -20.45
N ILE A 338 -15.59 -0.64 -19.90
CA ILE A 338 -15.10 -0.44 -18.52
C ILE A 338 -16.02 -1.17 -17.53
N GLU A 339 -17.34 -1.00 -17.65
CA GLU A 339 -18.31 -1.66 -16.77
C GLU A 339 -18.21 -3.19 -16.85
N SER A 340 -18.16 -3.75 -18.06
CA SER A 340 -18.05 -5.20 -18.27
C SER A 340 -16.78 -5.78 -17.66
N GLU A 341 -15.64 -5.11 -17.84
CA GLU A 341 -14.37 -5.54 -17.25
C GLU A 341 -14.40 -5.46 -15.71
N LEU A 342 -15.00 -4.41 -15.13
CA LEU A 342 -15.17 -4.30 -13.68
C LEU A 342 -16.16 -5.34 -13.11
N GLN A 343 -17.19 -5.73 -13.86
CA GLN A 343 -18.17 -6.72 -13.41
C GLN A 343 -17.66 -8.16 -13.51
N SER A 344 -16.81 -8.44 -14.51
CA SER A 344 -16.22 -9.76 -14.75
C SER A 344 -14.90 -9.99 -14.00
N TRP A 345 -14.34 -8.97 -13.35
CA TRP A 345 -13.14 -9.12 -12.55
C TRP A 345 -13.37 -10.07 -11.36
N VAL A 346 -12.39 -10.93 -11.11
CA VAL A 346 -12.35 -11.86 -9.99
C VAL A 346 -11.00 -11.76 -9.30
N CYS A 347 -10.98 -11.80 -7.97
CA CYS A 347 -9.74 -11.72 -7.20
C CYS A 347 -8.84 -12.95 -7.46
N PRO A 348 -7.56 -12.75 -7.85
CA PRO A 348 -6.60 -13.84 -8.04
C PRO A 348 -6.24 -14.63 -6.78
N SER A 349 -6.60 -14.16 -5.58
CA SER A 349 -6.19 -14.81 -4.31
C SER A 349 -6.75 -16.22 -4.11
N GLY A 350 -7.79 -16.62 -4.86
CA GLY A 350 -8.43 -17.94 -4.76
C GLY A 350 -9.22 -18.20 -3.47
N HIS A 351 -9.25 -17.23 -2.56
CA HIS A 351 -10.00 -17.27 -1.29
C HIS A 351 -10.81 -15.98 -1.12
N ASP A 352 -12.13 -16.10 -1.33
CA ASP A 352 -13.06 -14.97 -1.38
C ASP A 352 -13.12 -14.15 -0.08
N ASP A 353 -12.88 -14.80 1.07
CA ASP A 353 -12.94 -14.16 2.38
C ASP A 353 -11.59 -13.61 2.89
N SER A 354 -10.52 -13.71 2.08
CA SER A 354 -9.21 -13.17 2.49
C SER A 354 -9.24 -11.64 2.55
N PRO A 355 -8.50 -10.98 3.48
CA PRO A 355 -8.47 -9.52 3.54
C PRO A 355 -8.10 -8.83 2.23
N LEU A 356 -7.21 -9.44 1.43
CA LEU A 356 -6.82 -8.93 0.11
C LEU A 356 -7.94 -9.09 -0.94
N ALA A 357 -8.75 -10.15 -0.85
CA ALA A 357 -9.94 -10.29 -1.69
C ALA A 357 -11.01 -9.26 -1.33
N LEU A 358 -11.27 -9.06 -0.04
CA LEU A 358 -12.18 -8.03 0.45
C LEU A 358 -11.73 -6.63 -0.01
N LEU A 359 -10.43 -6.33 0.06
CA LEU A 359 -9.86 -5.09 -0.45
C LEU A 359 -10.10 -4.94 -1.96
N GLY A 360 -9.78 -5.98 -2.75
CA GLY A 360 -9.99 -5.98 -4.20
C GLY A 360 -11.45 -5.75 -4.59
N GLU A 361 -12.39 -6.41 -3.92
CA GLU A 361 -13.82 -6.19 -4.11
C GLU A 361 -14.26 -4.77 -3.70
N ALA A 362 -13.70 -4.20 -2.63
CA ALA A 362 -13.98 -2.82 -2.25
C ALA A 362 -13.50 -1.84 -3.33
N TYR A 363 -12.30 -2.05 -3.89
CA TYR A 363 -11.79 -1.27 -5.03
C TYR A 363 -12.68 -1.41 -6.26
N ARG A 364 -13.15 -2.62 -6.57
CA ARG A 364 -14.03 -2.89 -7.71
C ARG A 364 -15.34 -2.12 -7.60
N ASN A 365 -15.98 -2.16 -6.43
CA ASN A 365 -17.21 -1.41 -6.17
C ASN A 365 -16.97 0.11 -6.20
N ALA A 366 -15.83 0.59 -5.69
CA ALA A 366 -15.47 2.01 -5.76
C ALA A 366 -15.22 2.50 -7.19
N ALA A 367 -14.60 1.66 -8.04
CA ALA A 367 -14.43 1.94 -9.45
C ALA A 367 -15.78 2.00 -10.20
N LEU A 368 -16.71 1.10 -9.86
CA LEU A 368 -18.07 1.13 -10.40
C LEU A 368 -18.81 2.40 -9.95
N ILE A 369 -18.67 2.83 -8.69
CA ILE A 369 -19.21 4.11 -8.21
C ILE A 369 -18.67 5.28 -9.05
N HIS A 370 -17.35 5.34 -9.26
CA HIS A 370 -16.72 6.39 -10.08
C HIS A 370 -17.29 6.43 -11.51
N LEU A 371 -17.47 5.25 -12.13
CA LEU A 371 -18.06 5.13 -13.45
C LEU A 371 -19.52 5.58 -13.47
N TYR A 372 -20.35 5.09 -12.56
CA TYR A 372 -21.77 5.40 -12.52
C TYR A 372 -22.04 6.87 -12.20
N ARG A 373 -21.23 7.48 -11.32
CA ARG A 373 -21.23 8.94 -11.09
C ARG A 373 -20.89 9.72 -12.36
N THR A 374 -19.87 9.27 -13.09
CA THR A 374 -19.49 9.86 -14.38
C THR A 374 -20.65 9.80 -15.38
N LEU A 375 -21.29 8.64 -15.53
CA LEU A 375 -22.42 8.47 -16.45
C LEU A 375 -23.64 9.29 -16.04
N ALA A 376 -23.97 9.32 -14.75
CA ALA A 376 -25.11 10.08 -14.22
C ALA A 376 -24.98 11.60 -14.48
N ARG A 377 -23.75 12.13 -14.54
CA ARG A 377 -23.47 13.55 -14.82
C ARG A 377 -23.80 13.97 -16.25
N TYR A 378 -23.71 13.04 -17.21
CA TYR A 378 -23.83 13.36 -18.64
C TYR A 378 -24.99 12.64 -19.35
N ILE A 379 -25.55 11.58 -18.78
CA ILE A 379 -26.57 10.74 -19.41
C ILE A 379 -27.83 10.67 -18.54
N ASN A 380 -28.77 11.58 -18.77
CA ASN A 380 -30.00 11.68 -17.97
C ASN A 380 -30.98 10.50 -18.16
N SER A 381 -30.89 9.76 -19.26
CA SER A 381 -31.85 8.70 -19.63
C SER A 381 -31.82 7.46 -18.73
N TYR A 382 -30.77 7.28 -17.91
CA TYR A 382 -30.57 6.08 -17.08
C TYR A 382 -30.54 6.38 -15.58
N SER A 383 -31.04 7.54 -15.14
CA SER A 383 -30.85 8.03 -13.77
C SER A 383 -31.29 7.03 -12.69
N ASP A 384 -32.48 6.43 -12.80
CA ASP A 384 -32.98 5.48 -11.79
C ASP A 384 -32.17 4.17 -11.74
N ILE A 385 -31.77 3.65 -12.90
CA ILE A 385 -30.94 2.43 -12.99
C ILE A 385 -29.55 2.70 -12.39
N LEU A 386 -28.96 3.85 -12.69
CA LEU A 386 -27.66 4.23 -12.14
C LEU A 386 -27.75 4.45 -10.62
N LYS A 387 -28.82 5.07 -10.11
CA LYS A 387 -29.07 5.20 -8.67
C LYS A 387 -29.14 3.84 -7.96
N ALA A 388 -29.85 2.87 -8.55
CA ALA A 388 -29.92 1.52 -8.00
C ALA A 388 -28.55 0.82 -8.00
N LYS A 389 -27.77 0.97 -9.08
CA LYS A 389 -26.41 0.42 -9.18
C LYS A 389 -25.44 1.05 -8.18
N LEU A 390 -25.51 2.38 -7.99
CA LEU A 390 -24.73 3.11 -6.98
C LEU A 390 -25.03 2.60 -5.59
N LYS A 391 -26.32 2.50 -5.23
CA LYS A 391 -26.75 1.96 -3.93
C LYS A 391 -26.20 0.57 -3.68
N ALA A 392 -26.29 -0.34 -4.64
CA ALA A 392 -25.75 -1.69 -4.51
C ALA A 392 -24.23 -1.71 -4.25
N CYS A 393 -23.47 -0.79 -4.86
CA CYS A 393 -22.03 -0.66 -4.62
C CYS A 393 -21.73 -0.13 -3.21
N VAL A 394 -22.50 0.85 -2.72
CA VAL A 394 -22.37 1.39 -1.34
C VAL A 394 -22.66 0.31 -0.31
N GLU A 395 -23.75 -0.43 -0.46
CA GLU A 395 -24.12 -1.55 0.41
C GLU A 395 -23.02 -2.63 0.43
N SER A 396 -22.46 -2.95 -0.73
CA SER A 396 -21.36 -3.90 -0.88
C SER A 396 -20.11 -3.45 -0.11
N ILE A 397 -19.68 -2.19 -0.27
CA ILE A 397 -18.52 -1.64 0.46
C ILE A 397 -18.78 -1.62 1.97
N CYS A 398 -19.99 -1.27 2.43
CA CYS A 398 -20.38 -1.32 3.85
C CYS A 398 -20.38 -2.76 4.41
N LYS A 399 -20.73 -3.76 3.60
CA LYS A 399 -20.65 -5.18 3.98
C LYS A 399 -19.21 -5.69 4.04
N LEU A 400 -18.38 -5.34 3.06
CA LEU A 400 -16.99 -5.77 2.97
C LEU A 400 -16.14 -5.14 4.10
N SER A 401 -16.31 -3.85 4.34
CA SER A 401 -15.57 -3.11 5.38
C SER A 401 -15.81 -3.65 6.79
N ARG A 402 -17.02 -4.14 7.10
CA ARG A 402 -17.32 -4.81 8.39
C ARG A 402 -16.59 -6.14 8.59
N GLN A 403 -16.21 -6.81 7.50
CA GLN A 403 -15.44 -8.07 7.57
C GLN A 403 -13.94 -7.82 7.74
N VAL A 404 -13.47 -6.61 7.39
CA VAL A 404 -12.09 -6.21 7.65
C VAL A 404 -11.93 -5.90 9.14
N SER A 405 -11.12 -6.71 9.80
CA SER A 405 -10.78 -6.56 11.22
C SER A 405 -9.99 -5.27 11.49
N GLU A 406 -10.23 -4.67 12.65
CA GLU A 406 -9.53 -3.48 13.14
C GLU A 406 -7.99 -3.71 13.16
N GLY A 407 -7.25 -2.79 12.55
CA GLY A 407 -5.78 -2.84 12.46
C GLY A 407 -5.24 -3.80 11.39
N CYS A 408 -6.11 -4.34 10.53
CA CYS A 408 -5.66 -5.14 9.39
C CYS A 408 -4.81 -4.30 8.44
N LEU A 409 -3.80 -4.93 7.81
CA LEU A 409 -2.88 -4.26 6.90
C LEU A 409 -3.58 -3.57 5.74
N VAL A 410 -4.62 -4.20 5.18
CA VAL A 410 -5.38 -3.70 4.04
C VAL A 410 -6.08 -2.37 4.30
N GLU A 411 -6.26 -1.97 5.57
CA GLU A 411 -6.81 -0.67 5.90
C GLU A 411 -5.95 0.50 5.41
N CYS A 412 -4.66 0.29 5.09
CA CYS A 412 -3.80 1.39 4.60
C CYS A 412 -4.30 2.01 3.30
N THR A 413 -5.09 1.28 2.52
CA THR A 413 -5.62 1.72 1.22
C THR A 413 -7.13 1.56 1.09
N LEU A 414 -7.85 1.38 2.20
CA LEU A 414 -9.32 1.39 2.25
C LEU A 414 -9.93 2.81 2.21
N LEU A 415 -9.11 3.85 2.32
CA LEU A 415 -9.57 5.23 2.30
C LEU A 415 -10.37 5.55 1.03
N PHE A 416 -9.81 5.23 -0.14
CA PHE A 416 -10.48 5.50 -1.42
C PHE A 416 -11.85 4.80 -1.54
N PRO A 417 -11.98 3.48 -1.32
CA PRO A 417 -13.29 2.83 -1.37
C PRO A 417 -14.31 3.39 -0.37
N LEU A 418 -13.90 3.63 0.87
CA LEU A 418 -14.79 4.20 1.89
C LEU A 418 -15.21 5.63 1.56
N PHE A 419 -14.31 6.45 1.02
CA PHE A 419 -14.61 7.81 0.62
C PHE A 419 -15.59 7.85 -0.55
N MET A 420 -15.39 7.02 -1.58
CA MET A 420 -16.31 6.92 -2.71
C MET A 420 -17.70 6.43 -2.28
N ALA A 421 -17.76 5.43 -1.40
CA ALA A 421 -19.04 4.97 -0.83
C ALA A 421 -19.70 6.05 0.02
N GLY A 422 -18.93 6.75 0.87
CA GLY A 422 -19.44 7.79 1.76
C GLY A 422 -20.02 8.98 0.99
N GLY A 423 -19.40 9.33 -0.14
CA GLY A 423 -19.91 10.34 -1.05
C GLY A 423 -21.29 10.01 -1.64
N GLU A 424 -21.62 8.73 -1.76
CA GLU A 424 -22.92 8.24 -2.28
C GLU A 424 -23.85 7.69 -1.20
N ALA A 425 -23.43 7.69 0.07
CA ALA A 425 -24.25 7.21 1.18
C ALA A 425 -25.38 8.21 1.48
N HIS A 426 -26.60 7.68 1.58
CA HIS A 426 -27.80 8.46 1.92
C HIS A 426 -28.51 7.91 3.15
N GLU A 427 -28.34 6.62 3.46
CA GLU A 427 -28.95 6.02 4.64
C GLU A 427 -28.08 6.24 5.88
N THR A 428 -28.71 6.52 7.02
CA THR A 428 -28.00 6.76 8.29
C THR A 428 -27.12 5.58 8.70
N SER A 429 -27.59 4.34 8.45
CA SER A 429 -26.84 3.11 8.72
C SER A 429 -25.55 3.01 7.91
N GLU A 430 -25.57 3.36 6.62
CA GLU A 430 -24.40 3.37 5.74
C GLU A 430 -23.39 4.43 6.21
N ILE A 431 -23.88 5.63 6.51
CA ILE A 431 -23.09 6.76 7.01
C ILE A 431 -22.38 6.38 8.31
N GLU A 432 -23.09 5.76 9.25
CA GLU A 432 -22.52 5.31 10.53
C GLU A 432 -21.42 4.27 10.34
N ILE A 433 -21.62 3.26 9.48
CA ILE A 433 -20.61 2.23 9.18
C ILE A 433 -19.35 2.85 8.59
N ILE A 434 -19.50 3.77 7.63
CA ILE A 434 -18.36 4.42 6.96
C ILE A 434 -17.63 5.34 7.94
N ARG A 435 -18.36 6.14 8.74
CA ARG A 435 -17.77 7.00 9.76
C ARG A 435 -17.01 6.20 10.82
N GLU A 436 -17.58 5.09 11.29
CA GLU A 436 -16.94 4.20 12.25
C GLU A 436 -15.61 3.67 11.69
N LYS A 437 -15.62 3.14 10.47
CA LYS A 437 -14.42 2.59 9.82
C LYS A 437 -13.33 3.63 9.58
N LEU A 438 -13.69 4.83 9.10
CA LEU A 438 -12.73 5.93 8.96
C LEU A 438 -12.19 6.38 10.32
N GLY A 439 -13.03 6.41 11.36
CA GLY A 439 -12.64 6.70 12.73
C GLY A 439 -11.64 5.69 13.31
N GLU A 440 -11.85 4.39 13.07
CA GLU A 440 -10.90 3.32 13.42
C GLU A 440 -9.54 3.55 12.73
N MET A 441 -9.55 3.84 11.43
CA MET A 441 -8.33 4.14 10.67
C MET A 441 -7.58 5.36 11.25
N ILE A 442 -8.29 6.44 11.60
CA ILE A 442 -7.71 7.63 12.24
C ILE A 442 -7.09 7.28 13.59
N LYS A 443 -7.81 6.51 14.41
CA LYS A 443 -7.37 6.10 15.74
C LYS A 443 -6.06 5.30 15.68
N TRP A 444 -5.94 4.33 14.79
CA TRP A 444 -4.78 3.42 14.73
C TRP A 444 -3.64 3.94 13.89
N ARG A 445 -3.93 4.48 12.70
CA ARG A 445 -2.91 4.90 11.74
C ARG A 445 -2.48 6.34 11.96
N LYS A 446 -3.36 7.21 12.45
CA LYS A 446 -3.06 8.65 12.65
C LYS A 446 -2.67 9.35 11.36
N PHE A 447 -3.29 9.00 10.23
CA PHE A 447 -3.05 9.68 8.97
C PHE A 447 -4.07 10.81 8.76
N ARG A 448 -3.60 12.03 8.48
CA ARG A 448 -4.46 13.21 8.35
C ARG A 448 -5.27 13.24 7.07
N ASN A 449 -4.88 12.49 6.03
CA ASN A 449 -5.71 12.33 4.83
C ASN A 449 -7.05 11.66 5.14
N VAL A 450 -7.07 10.70 6.06
CA VAL A 450 -8.31 10.06 6.50
C VAL A 450 -9.20 11.06 7.24
N GLU A 451 -8.61 11.89 8.11
CA GLU A 451 -9.32 12.97 8.81
C GLU A 451 -9.91 13.99 7.82
N ALA A 452 -9.10 14.48 6.87
CA ALA A 452 -9.55 15.44 5.86
C ALA A 452 -10.66 14.88 4.97
N CYS A 453 -10.60 13.60 4.61
CA CYS A 453 -11.66 12.93 3.86
C CYS A 453 -12.96 12.84 4.69
N LEU A 454 -12.86 12.47 5.97
CA LEU A 454 -14.01 12.41 6.87
C LEU A 454 -14.64 13.80 7.08
N ASP A 455 -13.83 14.85 7.22
CA ASP A 455 -14.32 16.24 7.33
C ASP A 455 -15.10 16.71 6.09
N VAL A 456 -14.74 16.21 4.91
CA VAL A 456 -15.46 16.47 3.67
C VAL A 456 -16.78 15.70 3.65
N LEU A 457 -16.76 14.42 4.03
CA LEU A 457 -17.97 13.58 4.09
C LEU A 457 -18.99 14.08 5.13
N ASP A 458 -18.54 14.46 6.32
CA ASP A 458 -19.40 15.01 7.37
C ASP A 458 -20.11 16.28 6.89
N GLU A 459 -19.43 17.14 6.13
CA GLU A 459 -20.05 18.32 5.53
C GLU A 459 -21.06 17.96 4.43
N VAL A 460 -20.77 16.95 3.60
CA VAL A 460 -21.73 16.43 2.60
C VAL A 460 -22.98 15.91 3.30
N TRP A 461 -22.83 15.02 4.29
CA TRP A 461 -23.95 14.43 5.02
C TRP A 461 -24.76 15.48 5.75
N ARG A 462 -24.11 16.46 6.40
CA ARG A 462 -24.79 17.57 7.06
C ARG A 462 -25.62 18.40 6.09
N ARG A 463 -25.06 18.80 4.94
CA ARG A 463 -25.80 19.57 3.93
C ARG A 463 -26.97 18.80 3.33
N ARG A 464 -26.84 17.47 3.18
CA ARG A 464 -27.94 16.60 2.73
C ARG A 464 -29.06 16.54 3.78
N MET A 465 -28.73 16.46 5.07
CA MET A 465 -29.73 16.46 6.15
C MET A 465 -30.45 17.81 6.28
N ASP A 466 -29.75 18.93 6.09
CA ASP A 466 -30.30 20.29 6.17
C ASP A 466 -31.20 20.66 4.95
N GLY A 467 -31.07 19.94 3.84
CA GLY A 467 -31.84 20.16 2.62
C GLY A 467 -33.32 19.83 2.83
N SER A 468 -34.16 20.86 3.01
CA SER A 468 -35.62 20.72 3.26
C SER A 468 -36.43 20.04 2.12
N ARG A 469 -35.86 19.85 0.93
CA ARG A 469 -36.45 19.14 -0.22
C ARG A 469 -35.51 18.04 -0.72
N ARG A 470 -36.02 16.84 -0.99
CA ARG A 470 -35.25 15.69 -1.52
C ARG A 470 -34.41 16.04 -2.76
N GLU A 471 -34.92 16.88 -3.66
CA GLU A 471 -34.21 17.31 -4.88
C GLU A 471 -32.94 18.14 -4.59
N ASP A 472 -32.86 18.80 -3.45
CA ASP A 472 -31.69 19.60 -3.06
C ASP A 472 -30.66 18.74 -2.29
N GLN A 473 -31.09 17.63 -1.69
CA GLN A 473 -30.21 16.65 -1.05
C GLN A 473 -29.38 15.87 -2.10
N ASP A 474 -30.02 15.44 -3.18
CA ASP A 474 -29.37 14.70 -4.29
C ASP A 474 -28.36 15.56 -5.09
N LYS A 475 -28.34 16.89 -4.89
CA LYS A 475 -27.41 17.82 -5.57
C LYS A 475 -26.10 18.05 -4.82
N VAL A 476 -26.00 17.66 -3.55
CA VAL A 476 -24.78 17.91 -2.76
C VAL A 476 -23.73 16.87 -3.12
N ASP A 477 -22.68 17.30 -3.81
CA ASP A 477 -21.54 16.46 -4.19
C ASP A 477 -20.29 16.80 -3.35
N TRP A 478 -19.50 15.80 -3.01
CA TRP A 478 -18.23 15.99 -2.28
C TRP A 478 -17.22 16.81 -3.10
N LEU A 479 -17.27 16.73 -4.43
CA LEU A 479 -16.43 17.54 -5.31
C LEU A 479 -16.68 19.04 -5.12
N ASP A 480 -17.94 19.43 -4.89
CA ASP A 480 -18.29 20.83 -4.65
C ASP A 480 -17.78 21.31 -3.30
N VAL A 481 -17.84 20.47 -2.27
CA VAL A 481 -17.27 20.76 -0.95
C VAL A 481 -15.76 20.94 -1.03
N VAL A 482 -15.05 20.04 -1.73
CA VAL A 482 -13.60 20.12 -1.94
C VAL A 482 -13.22 21.39 -2.71
N LYS A 483 -13.93 21.68 -3.82
CA LYS A 483 -13.72 22.90 -4.62
C LYS A 483 -13.95 24.18 -3.81
N GLN A 484 -15.00 24.23 -2.98
CA GLN A 484 -15.29 25.37 -2.10
C GLN A 484 -14.20 25.60 -1.04
N ARG A 485 -13.59 24.53 -0.53
CA ARG A 485 -12.47 24.61 0.41
C ARG A 485 -11.14 24.94 -0.27
N GLY A 486 -11.05 24.82 -1.60
CA GLY A 486 -9.81 25.01 -2.36
C GLY A 486 -8.76 23.93 -2.10
N TRP A 487 -9.19 22.74 -1.68
CA TRP A 487 -8.28 21.65 -1.31
C TRP A 487 -7.96 20.75 -2.51
N LYS A 488 -6.71 20.29 -2.61
CA LYS A 488 -6.35 19.12 -3.44
C LYS A 488 -6.41 17.84 -2.60
N LEU A 489 -7.60 17.44 -2.18
CA LEU A 489 -7.77 16.35 -1.20
C LEU A 489 -7.00 15.06 -1.58
N SER A 490 -6.14 14.57 -0.70
CA SER A 490 -5.49 13.27 -0.87
C SER A 490 -6.43 12.15 -0.44
N ILE A 491 -6.93 11.37 -1.40
CA ILE A 491 -7.77 10.18 -1.15
C ILE A 491 -6.97 8.87 -1.26
N SER A 492 -5.65 8.98 -1.39
CA SER A 492 -4.69 7.91 -1.66
C SER A 492 -4.19 7.23 -0.40
#